data_AF-A0A225DFP6-F1
#
_entry.id   AF-A0A225DFP6-F1
#
_cell.length_a   1.000
_cell.length_b   1.000
_cell.length_c   1.000
_cell.angle_alpha   90.00
_cell.angle_beta   90.00
_cell.angle_gamma   90.00
#
_symmetry.space_group_name_H-M   'P 1'
#
loop_
_entity.id
_entity.type
_entity.pdbx_description
1 polymer ?
#
loop_
_entity_poly.entity_id
_entity_poly.type
_entity_poly.pdbx_seq_one_letter_code
_entity_poly.pdbx_strand_id
1 'polypeptide(L)'
;MINHYPFAKSKEIAMSLNDELKARVTAAMKGGDTLTRDTLRTVLGEAQMDALRRKGEITDDSILGVVRKAVAGLKETIPLAKKDGRDTTHQEAELGLLEALLPKVWERDAIATALAALREELRAAKSDGQAIGVAMKALKALGAATNPDDVKAVVSAARA
;
A
#
# COMPACT_ATOMS: atom_id res chain seq x y z
N MET A 1 36.54 -25.57 -29.63
CA MET A 1 35.79 -24.38 -29.19
C MET A 1 34.33 -24.79 -29.03
N ILE A 2 33.75 -24.65 -27.84
CA ILE A 2 32.30 -24.76 -27.61
C ILE A 2 31.94 -23.59 -26.71
N ASN A 3 31.01 -22.74 -27.14
CA ASN A 3 30.71 -21.48 -26.48
C ASN A 3 29.67 -21.73 -25.37
N HIS A 4 30.13 -21.99 -24.13
CA HIS A 4 29.24 -22.11 -22.98
C HIS A 4 28.92 -20.71 -22.43
N TYR A 5 27.78 -20.15 -22.85
CA TYR A 5 27.26 -18.91 -22.27
C TYR A 5 26.08 -19.22 -21.31
N PRO A 6 26.18 -18.87 -20.02
CA PRO A 6 25.19 -19.25 -19.01
C PRO A 6 24.08 -18.19 -18.83
N PHE A 7 23.18 -18.45 -17.87
CA PHE A 7 22.16 -17.52 -17.34
C PHE A 7 21.08 -17.02 -18.31
N ALA A 8 20.09 -17.88 -18.57
CA ALA A 8 18.70 -17.41 -18.60
C ALA A 8 18.22 -17.30 -17.14
N LYS A 9 18.00 -16.07 -16.64
CA LYS A 9 17.51 -15.87 -15.26
C LYS A 9 16.13 -16.51 -15.09
N SER A 10 15.98 -17.38 -14.09
CA SER A 10 14.67 -17.76 -13.58
C SER A 10 13.97 -16.52 -13.03
N LYS A 11 13.00 -16.00 -13.79
CA LYS A 11 12.11 -14.96 -13.30
C LYS A 11 11.27 -15.56 -12.18
N GLU A 12 11.61 -15.22 -10.93
CA GLU A 12 10.68 -15.44 -9.82
C GLU A 12 9.37 -14.76 -10.18
N ILE A 13 8.31 -15.55 -10.32
CA ILE A 13 6.96 -15.02 -10.49
C ILE A 13 6.53 -14.60 -9.10
N ALA A 14 6.82 -13.34 -8.76
CA ALA A 14 6.22 -12.69 -7.60
C ALA A 14 4.71 -12.89 -7.70
N MET A 15 4.14 -13.61 -6.73
CA MET A 15 2.71 -13.92 -6.69
C MET A 15 1.93 -12.61 -6.58
N SER A 16 0.84 -12.47 -7.35
CA SER A 16 0.00 -11.28 -7.26
C SER A 16 -0.65 -11.20 -5.87
N LEU A 17 -0.92 -9.98 -5.40
CA LEU A 17 -1.65 -9.78 -4.14
C LEU A 17 -3.04 -10.45 -4.21
N ASN A 18 -3.66 -10.45 -5.39
CA ASN A 18 -4.91 -11.19 -5.67
C ASN A 18 -4.78 -12.70 -5.36
N ASP A 19 -3.68 -13.33 -5.74
CA ASP A 19 -3.45 -14.76 -5.51
C ASP A 19 -2.96 -15.07 -4.09
N GLU A 20 -2.18 -14.17 -3.47
CA GLU A 20 -1.84 -14.25 -2.04
C GLU A 20 -3.11 -14.26 -1.17
N LEU A 21 -4.04 -13.34 -1.43
CA LEU A 21 -5.29 -13.24 -0.67
C LEU A 21 -6.17 -14.48 -0.85
N LYS A 22 -6.27 -15.06 -2.06
CA LYS A 22 -6.97 -16.35 -2.29
C LYS A 22 -6.31 -17.49 -1.51
N ALA A 23 -4.98 -17.57 -1.50
CA ALA A 23 -4.24 -18.56 -0.73
C ALA A 23 -4.47 -18.39 0.78
N ARG A 24 -4.45 -17.16 1.30
CA ARG A 24 -4.71 -16.83 2.70
C ARG A 24 -6.15 -17.11 3.12
N VAL A 25 -7.16 -16.80 2.29
CA VAL A 25 -8.56 -17.23 2.52
C VAL A 25 -8.64 -18.76 2.59
N THR A 26 -7.95 -19.47 1.70
CA THR A 26 -7.94 -20.94 1.70
C THR A 26 -7.25 -21.53 2.93
N ALA A 27 -6.19 -20.90 3.44
CA ALA A 27 -5.54 -21.27 4.70
C ALA A 27 -6.44 -20.99 5.91
N ALA A 28 -7.03 -19.79 5.98
CA ALA A 28 -7.95 -19.39 7.05
C ALA A 28 -9.19 -20.31 7.13
N MET A 29 -9.76 -20.71 5.98
CA MET A 29 -10.82 -21.71 5.91
C MET A 29 -10.43 -23.06 6.51
N LYS A 30 -9.18 -23.51 6.34
CA LYS A 30 -8.66 -24.77 6.87
C LYS A 30 -8.29 -24.68 8.35
N GLY A 31 -7.81 -23.53 8.80
CA GLY A 31 -7.43 -23.26 10.20
C GLY A 31 -8.60 -22.86 11.11
N GLY A 32 -9.78 -22.58 10.55
CA GLY A 32 -10.93 -22.11 11.32
C GLY A 32 -10.92 -20.61 11.63
N ASP A 33 -9.97 -19.85 11.09
CA ASP A 33 -9.87 -18.39 11.25
C ASP A 33 -10.98 -17.70 10.45
N THR A 34 -12.08 -17.39 11.12
CA THR A 34 -13.25 -16.73 10.51
C THR A 34 -12.98 -15.27 10.17
N LEU A 35 -12.21 -14.56 11.00
CA LEU A 35 -11.87 -13.15 10.81
C LEU A 35 -11.06 -12.96 9.52
N THR A 36 -9.92 -13.64 9.39
CA THR A 36 -9.09 -13.53 8.18
C THR A 36 -9.84 -14.04 6.95
N ARG A 37 -10.63 -15.10 7.09
CA ARG A 37 -11.45 -15.62 5.98
C ARG A 37 -12.43 -14.56 5.45
N ASP A 38 -13.20 -13.92 6.32
CA ASP A 38 -14.34 -13.09 5.89
C ASP A 38 -13.95 -11.64 5.59
N THR A 39 -12.98 -11.06 6.30
CA THR A 39 -12.34 -9.78 5.93
C THR A 39 -11.69 -9.88 4.54
N LEU A 40 -10.86 -10.89 4.28
CA LEU A 40 -10.18 -11.01 2.97
C LEU A 40 -11.14 -11.36 1.83
N ARG A 41 -12.22 -12.10 2.09
CA ARG A 41 -13.31 -12.29 1.11
C ARG A 41 -14.03 -10.98 0.77
N THR A 42 -14.27 -10.14 1.77
CA THR A 42 -14.89 -8.82 1.57
C THR A 42 -14.00 -7.92 0.71
N VAL A 43 -12.68 -7.89 0.98
CA VAL A 43 -11.70 -7.17 0.16
C VAL A 43 -11.68 -7.67 -1.29
N LEU A 44 -11.61 -8.99 -1.52
CA LEU A 44 -11.63 -9.57 -2.86
C LEU A 44 -12.95 -9.29 -3.61
N GLY A 45 -14.08 -9.35 -2.91
CA GLY A 45 -15.41 -9.05 -3.47
C GLY A 45 -15.58 -7.57 -3.84
N GLU A 46 -15.15 -6.64 -2.98
CA GLU A 46 -15.15 -5.21 -3.31
C GLU A 46 -14.21 -4.91 -4.50
N ALA A 47 -13.02 -5.51 -4.55
CA ALA A 47 -12.08 -5.34 -5.65
C ALA A 47 -12.62 -5.89 -6.99
N GLN A 48 -13.31 -7.04 -6.96
CA GLN A 48 -14.01 -7.61 -8.13
C GLN A 48 -15.15 -6.70 -8.60
N MET A 49 -15.93 -6.15 -7.67
CA MET A 49 -17.01 -5.21 -8.00
C MET A 49 -16.48 -3.88 -8.55
N ASP A 50 -15.31 -3.43 -8.09
CA ASP A 50 -14.67 -2.22 -8.61
C ASP A 50 -14.04 -2.43 -9.99
N ALA A 51 -13.43 -3.60 -10.24
CA ALA A 51 -13.00 -4.03 -11.56
C ALA A 51 -14.17 -4.07 -12.56
N LEU A 52 -15.29 -4.68 -12.16
CA LEU A 52 -16.53 -4.75 -12.95
C LEU A 52 -17.10 -3.36 -13.27
N ARG A 53 -17.19 -2.46 -12.27
CA ARG A 53 -17.61 -1.06 -12.45
C ARG A 53 -16.74 -0.33 -13.49
N ARG A 54 -15.43 -0.59 -13.49
CA ARG A 54 -14.44 0.04 -14.39
C ARG A 54 -14.30 -0.68 -15.75
N LYS A 55 -15.01 -1.81 -15.95
CA LYS A 55 -14.83 -2.73 -17.10
C LYS A 55 -13.38 -3.19 -17.29
N GLY A 56 -12.67 -3.43 -16.19
CA GLY A 56 -11.29 -3.88 -16.17
C GLY A 56 -11.08 -5.16 -15.36
N GLU A 57 -9.82 -5.51 -15.13
CA GLU A 57 -9.39 -6.67 -14.36
C GLU A 57 -9.14 -6.33 -12.89
N ILE A 58 -9.07 -7.34 -12.02
CA ILE A 58 -8.63 -7.17 -10.63
C ILE A 58 -7.11 -7.00 -10.63
N THR A 59 -6.61 -5.88 -10.12
CA THR A 59 -5.18 -5.58 -10.01
C THR A 59 -4.79 -5.40 -8.55
N ASP A 60 -3.50 -5.55 -8.25
CA ASP A 60 -2.99 -5.33 -6.90
C ASP A 60 -3.22 -3.88 -6.44
N ASP A 61 -3.15 -2.91 -7.36
CA ASP A 61 -3.55 -1.51 -7.11
C ASP A 61 -5.04 -1.37 -6.75
N SER A 62 -5.96 -2.15 -7.36
CA SER A 62 -7.38 -2.09 -7.01
C SER A 62 -7.67 -2.71 -5.65
N ILE A 63 -7.00 -3.83 -5.32
CA ILE A 63 -7.05 -4.45 -3.99
C ILE A 63 -6.51 -3.50 -2.92
N LEU A 64 -5.33 -2.91 -3.13
CA LEU A 64 -4.76 -1.92 -2.21
C LEU A 64 -5.65 -0.68 -2.08
N GLY A 65 -6.36 -0.27 -3.12
CA GLY A 65 -7.37 0.79 -3.05
C GLY A 65 -8.52 0.45 -2.09
N VAL A 66 -9.06 -0.77 -2.19
CA VAL A 66 -10.10 -1.28 -1.29
C VAL A 66 -9.59 -1.39 0.16
N VAL A 67 -8.41 -1.97 0.38
CA VAL A 67 -7.81 -2.10 1.72
C VAL A 67 -7.61 -0.71 2.36
N ARG A 68 -7.08 0.28 1.63
CA ARG A 68 -6.91 1.65 2.14
C ARG A 68 -8.24 2.29 2.56
N LYS A 69 -9.30 2.09 1.77
CA LYS A 69 -10.65 2.58 2.08
C LYS A 69 -11.22 1.92 3.34
N ALA A 70 -11.06 0.61 3.49
CA ALA A 70 -11.51 -0.12 4.68
C ALA A 70 -10.74 0.32 5.95
N VAL A 71 -9.41 0.43 5.87
CA VAL A 71 -8.55 0.96 6.95
C VAL A 71 -8.97 2.37 7.37
N ALA A 72 -9.28 3.25 6.42
CA ALA A 72 -9.77 4.60 6.72
C ALA A 72 -11.10 4.57 7.49
N GLY A 73 -12.12 3.86 6.97
CA GLY A 73 -13.43 3.76 7.63
C GLY A 73 -13.37 3.10 9.01
N LEU A 74 -12.48 2.14 9.23
CA LEU A 74 -12.23 1.56 10.55
C LEU A 74 -11.60 2.58 11.52
N LYS A 75 -10.59 3.35 11.07
CA LYS A 75 -9.96 4.41 11.87
C LYS A 75 -10.93 5.56 12.20
N GLU A 76 -11.92 5.82 11.36
CA GLU A 76 -12.99 6.79 11.64
C GLU A 76 -14.05 6.24 12.61
N THR A 77 -14.44 4.97 12.47
CA THR A 77 -15.58 4.40 13.22
C THR A 77 -15.21 3.80 14.59
N ILE A 78 -14.01 3.24 14.76
CA ILE A 78 -13.57 2.66 16.04
C ILE A 78 -13.53 3.70 17.17
N PRO A 79 -12.98 4.92 17.02
CA PRO A 79 -12.99 5.93 18.09
C PRO A 79 -14.40 6.37 18.49
N LEU A 80 -15.33 6.44 17.52
CA LEU A 80 -16.73 6.74 17.78
C LEU A 80 -17.41 5.61 18.55
N ALA A 81 -17.22 4.36 18.13
CA ALA A 81 -17.75 3.20 18.82
C ALA A 81 -17.24 3.08 20.27
N LYS A 82 -15.94 3.30 20.51
CA LYS A 82 -15.37 3.36 21.87
C LYS A 82 -15.97 4.49 22.72
N LYS A 83 -16.18 5.68 22.13
CA LYS A 83 -16.82 6.81 22.81
C LYS A 83 -18.27 6.50 23.22
N ASP A 84 -18.98 5.71 22.42
CA ASP A 84 -20.34 5.24 22.70
C ASP A 84 -20.37 4.03 23.68
N GLY A 85 -19.22 3.57 24.18
CA GLY A 85 -19.12 2.40 25.06
C GLY A 85 -19.37 1.05 24.37
N ARG A 86 -19.27 0.99 23.03
CA ARG A 86 -19.44 -0.24 22.25
C ARG A 86 -18.13 -1.03 22.19
N ASP A 87 -18.24 -2.36 22.17
CA ASP A 87 -17.09 -3.23 21.90
C ASP A 87 -16.58 -3.04 20.46
N THR A 88 -15.27 -2.89 20.31
CA THR A 88 -14.57 -2.70 19.03
C THR A 88 -13.55 -3.79 18.75
N THR A 89 -13.45 -4.84 19.59
CA THR A 89 -12.39 -5.86 19.52
C THR A 89 -12.27 -6.50 18.14
N HIS A 90 -13.40 -6.81 17.48
CA HIS A 90 -13.41 -7.34 16.11
C HIS A 90 -12.91 -6.31 15.08
N GLN A 91 -13.33 -5.05 15.20
CA GLN A 91 -12.96 -3.98 14.26
C GLN A 91 -11.46 -3.64 14.37
N GLU A 92 -10.89 -3.72 15.58
CA GLU A 92 -9.46 -3.49 15.81
C GLU A 92 -8.60 -4.64 15.30
N ALA A 93 -9.06 -5.89 15.45
CA ALA A 93 -8.40 -7.05 14.86
C ALA A 93 -8.46 -7.03 13.32
N GLU A 94 -9.60 -6.64 12.75
CA GLU A 94 -9.77 -6.43 11.30
C GLU A 94 -8.89 -5.28 10.79
N LEU A 95 -8.81 -4.16 11.51
CA LEU A 95 -7.92 -3.05 11.18
C LEU A 95 -6.46 -3.51 11.13
N GLY A 96 -5.97 -4.22 12.15
CA GLY A 96 -4.60 -4.74 12.19
C GLY A 96 -4.29 -5.72 11.05
N LEU A 97 -5.24 -6.59 10.71
CA LEU A 97 -5.14 -7.51 9.57
C LEU A 97 -5.03 -6.76 8.24
N LEU A 98 -5.83 -5.71 8.04
CA LEU A 98 -5.85 -4.91 6.82
C LEU A 98 -4.62 -4.00 6.71
N GLU A 99 -4.15 -3.40 7.80
CA GLU A 99 -2.91 -2.62 7.81
C GLU A 99 -1.69 -3.47 7.48
N ALA A 100 -1.67 -4.75 7.88
CA ALA A 100 -0.63 -5.70 7.51
C ALA A 100 -0.60 -6.07 6.00
N LEU A 101 -1.62 -5.69 5.21
CA LEU A 101 -1.62 -5.81 3.75
C LEU A 101 -1.09 -4.54 3.05
N LEU A 102 -1.00 -3.41 3.75
CA LEU A 102 -0.55 -2.16 3.17
C LEU A 102 0.98 -2.11 3.14
N PRO A 103 1.61 -1.66 2.03
CA PRO A 103 3.02 -1.35 2.03
C PRO A 103 3.32 -0.31 3.12
N LYS A 104 4.32 -0.58 3.97
CA LYS A 104 4.71 0.32 5.07
C LYS A 104 4.90 1.74 4.54
N VAL A 105 4.20 2.69 5.14
CA VAL A 105 4.38 4.11 4.86
C VAL A 105 5.78 4.51 5.34
N TRP A 106 6.51 5.25 4.50
CA TRP A 106 7.84 5.74 4.86
C TRP A 106 7.71 7.00 5.71
N GLU A 107 8.38 7.01 6.85
CA GLU A 107 8.51 8.17 7.73
C GLU A 107 9.35 9.28 7.08
N ARG A 108 9.21 10.51 7.59
CA ARG A 108 9.88 11.72 7.07
C ARG A 108 11.38 11.54 6.88
N ASP A 109 12.06 10.88 7.81
CA ASP A 109 13.53 10.68 7.74
C ASP A 109 13.94 9.70 6.64
N ALA A 110 13.12 8.68 6.36
CA ALA A 110 13.32 7.75 5.25
C ALA A 110 13.05 8.44 3.89
N ILE A 111 11.99 9.26 3.82
CA ILE A 111 11.70 10.12 2.66
C ILE A 111 12.86 11.09 2.42
N ALA A 112 13.35 11.78 3.46
CA ALA A 112 14.45 12.73 3.36
C ALA A 112 15.76 12.08 2.92
N THR A 113 16.07 10.90 3.47
CA THR A 113 17.26 10.10 3.08
C THR A 113 17.21 9.71 1.61
N ALA A 114 16.06 9.25 1.12
CA ALA A 114 15.90 8.86 -0.28
C ALA A 114 15.88 10.04 -1.26
N LEU A 115 15.38 11.21 -0.83
CA LEU A 115 15.40 12.44 -1.62
C LEU A 115 16.73 13.21 -1.54
N ALA A 116 17.67 12.82 -0.67
CA ALA A 116 18.92 13.55 -0.46
C ALA A 116 19.75 13.73 -1.75
N ALA A 117 19.80 12.69 -2.60
CA ALA A 117 20.47 12.74 -3.90
C ALA A 117 19.80 13.67 -4.93
N LEU A 118 18.54 14.06 -4.70
CA LEU A 118 17.75 14.94 -5.55
C LEU A 118 17.64 16.37 -5.01
N ARG A 119 18.27 16.70 -3.87
CA ARG A 119 18.07 17.99 -3.18
C ARG A 119 18.25 19.21 -4.09
N GLU A 120 19.28 19.19 -4.94
CA GLU A 120 19.56 20.30 -5.85
C GLU A 120 18.60 20.37 -7.05
N GLU A 121 18.03 19.23 -7.49
CA GLU A 121 16.91 19.23 -8.46
C GLU A 121 15.63 19.79 -7.83
N LEU A 122 15.34 19.42 -6.58
CA LEU A 122 14.21 19.95 -5.82
C LEU A 122 14.34 21.47 -5.58
N ARG A 123 15.54 21.97 -5.31
CA ARG A 123 15.86 23.40 -5.21
C ARG A 123 15.73 24.14 -6.55
N ALA A 124 16.24 23.55 -7.64
CA ALA A 124 16.12 24.11 -8.99
C ALA A 124 14.68 24.09 -9.56
N ALA A 125 13.75 23.37 -8.93
CA ALA A 125 12.36 23.32 -9.34
C ALA A 125 11.65 24.69 -9.15
N LYS A 126 10.97 25.13 -10.22
CA LYS A 126 10.36 26.47 -10.35
C LYS A 126 9.19 26.73 -9.42
N SER A 127 8.64 25.68 -8.81
CA SER A 127 7.56 25.75 -7.82
C SER A 127 7.57 24.53 -6.92
N ASP A 128 6.91 24.65 -5.77
CA ASP A 128 6.76 23.55 -4.80
C ASP A 128 6.01 22.37 -5.42
N GLY A 129 5.01 22.64 -6.27
CA GLY A 129 4.27 21.62 -7.02
C GLY A 129 5.17 20.85 -8.00
N GLN A 130 6.12 21.51 -8.67
CA GLN A 130 7.12 20.82 -9.49
C GLN A 130 8.04 19.94 -8.63
N ALA A 131 8.53 20.46 -7.51
CA ALA A 131 9.42 19.72 -6.61
C ALA A 131 8.75 18.50 -5.98
N ILE A 132 7.50 18.64 -5.52
CA ILE A 132 6.69 17.53 -4.99
C ILE A 132 6.42 16.50 -6.09
N GLY A 133 6.20 16.92 -7.35
CA GLY A 133 6.07 16.03 -8.50
C GLY A 133 7.34 15.20 -8.77
N VAL A 134 8.52 15.82 -8.71
CA VAL A 134 9.82 15.13 -8.83
C VAL A 134 10.02 14.14 -7.67
N ALA A 135 9.81 14.58 -6.44
CA ALA A 135 9.93 13.75 -5.24
C ALA A 135 8.99 12.53 -5.27
N MET A 136 7.71 12.74 -5.55
CA MET A 136 6.71 11.68 -5.67
C MET A 136 7.05 10.66 -6.77
N LYS A 137 7.59 11.12 -7.91
CA LYS A 137 8.04 10.24 -8.99
C LYS A 137 9.21 9.35 -8.53
N ALA A 138 10.19 9.92 -7.83
CA ALA A 138 11.34 9.17 -7.31
C ALA A 138 10.92 8.17 -6.22
N LEU A 139 10.10 8.60 -5.25
CA LEU A 139 9.59 7.76 -4.17
C LEU A 139 8.75 6.59 -4.72
N LYS A 140 7.87 6.85 -5.71
CA LYS A 140 7.12 5.78 -6.39
C LYS A 140 8.02 4.80 -7.14
N ALA A 141 9.12 5.27 -7.75
CA ALA A 141 10.10 4.39 -8.41
C ALA A 141 10.87 3.50 -7.42
N LEU A 142 11.01 3.92 -6.16
CA LEU A 142 11.56 3.13 -5.05
C LEU A 142 10.52 2.21 -4.38
N GLY A 143 9.27 2.19 -4.85
CA GLY A 143 8.17 1.44 -4.22
C GLY A 143 7.69 2.02 -2.89
N ALA A 144 8.09 3.24 -2.54
CA ALA A 144 7.74 3.88 -1.27
C ALA A 144 6.25 4.28 -1.23
N ALA A 145 5.49 3.67 -0.33
CA ALA A 145 4.22 4.25 0.10
C ALA A 145 4.52 5.47 0.98
N THR A 146 3.90 6.60 0.70
CA THR A 146 4.17 7.87 1.39
C THR A 146 2.88 8.66 1.60
N ASN A 147 2.84 9.45 2.67
CA ASN A 147 1.78 10.41 2.92
C ASN A 147 2.10 11.73 2.17
N PRO A 148 1.17 12.31 1.39
CA PRO A 148 1.39 13.57 0.68
C PRO A 148 1.87 14.73 1.56
N ASP A 149 1.38 14.86 2.79
CA ASP A 149 1.80 15.95 3.68
C ASP A 149 3.23 15.78 4.21
N ASP A 150 3.68 14.53 4.40
CA ASP A 150 5.04 14.24 4.85
C ASP A 150 6.06 14.44 3.72
N VAL A 151 5.71 14.08 2.48
CA VAL A 151 6.51 14.42 1.28
C VAL A 151 6.56 15.94 1.09
N LYS A 152 5.44 16.65 1.25
CA LYS A 152 5.39 18.13 1.18
C LYS A 152 6.27 18.77 2.25
N ALA A 153 6.24 18.28 3.48
CA ALA A 153 7.08 18.79 4.57
C ALA A 153 8.58 18.59 4.28
N VAL A 154 8.98 17.39 3.85
CA VAL A 154 10.38 17.08 3.49
C VAL A 154 10.85 17.88 2.28
N VAL A 155 10.04 18.01 1.23
CA VAL A 155 10.39 18.80 0.03
C VAL A 155 10.51 20.29 0.37
N SER A 156 9.68 20.83 1.27
CA SER A 156 9.81 22.21 1.76
C SER A 156 11.15 22.41 2.50
N ALA A 157 11.47 21.52 3.44
CA ALA A 157 12.73 21.56 4.21
C ALA A 157 13.98 21.31 3.34
N ALA A 158 13.87 20.56 2.25
CA ALA A 158 14.95 20.34 1.30
C ALA A 158 15.25 21.58 0.43
N ARG A 159 14.23 22.43 0.19
CA ARG A 159 14.31 23.62 -0.66
C ARG A 159 14.72 24.90 0.08
N ALA A 160 14.55 24.92 1.40
CA ALA A 160 15.32 25.79 2.29
C ALA A 160 16.83 25.45 2.26
#